data_AF-A0A3D1DP99-F1
#
_entry.id   AF-A0A3D1DP99-F1
#
_cell.length_a   1.000
_cell.length_b   1.000
_cell.length_c   1.000
_cell.angle_alpha   90.00
_cell.angle_beta   90.00
_cell.angle_gamma   90.00
#
_symmetry.space_group_name_H-M   'P 1'
#
loop_
_entity.id
_entity.type
_entity.pdbx_description
1 polymer ?
#
loop_
_entity_poly.entity_id
_entity_poly.type
_entity_poly.pdbx_seq_one_letter_code
_entity_poly.pdbx_strand_id
1 'polypeptide(L)'
;NVTSSGDVRTGGNNPADFRAATSTLRLGVEVDAPLTRLLERNAYRESLVNFQRSRRGLIRSRDALHQGLRQLVRDIDRLQLLLEIQRQAVAIGIRQLDMNRETLYAPVPPAQPGQAPPSFGGNTTRNLIDGLRSLLSSQNQFMNTWFSYYAARMRLARELGIMKLDPHGRWIEQSTGDGDDDGAAAFSKGWRPTASVIRSPAGISKWRTAIPQQPVDSYRQERQTTGDEDAVGRPRGRK
;
A
#
# COMPACT_ATOMS: atom_id res chain seq x y z
N ASN A 1 -29.99 -7.11 49.67
CA ASN A 1 -30.69 -5.94 50.25
C ASN A 1 -31.25 -6.30 51.62
N VAL A 2 -31.32 -5.34 52.55
CA VAL A 2 -31.96 -5.57 53.86
C VAL A 2 -33.24 -4.75 53.89
N THR A 3 -34.37 -5.41 54.09
CA THR A 3 -35.68 -4.76 54.20
C THR A 3 -36.22 -4.96 55.60
N SER A 4 -36.72 -3.87 56.19
CA SER A 4 -37.33 -3.87 57.51
C SER A 4 -38.69 -3.23 57.39
N SER A 5 -39.73 -3.96 57.77
CA SER A 5 -41.09 -3.42 57.87
C SER A 5 -41.72 -3.87 59.18
N GLY A 6 -42.43 -2.96 59.84
CA GLY A 6 -43.13 -3.27 61.07
C GLY A 6 -44.24 -2.27 61.33
N ASP A 7 -45.30 -2.74 62.00
CA ASP A 7 -46.40 -1.91 62.46
C ASP A 7 -46.45 -1.94 63.99
N VAL A 8 -46.65 -0.77 64.59
CA VAL A 8 -46.80 -0.61 66.03
C VAL A 8 -48.25 -0.26 66.33
N ARG A 9 -48.90 -1.07 67.16
CA ARG A 9 -50.28 -0.87 67.58
C ARG A 9 -50.33 -0.34 69.01
N THR A 10 -51.13 0.71 69.23
CA THR A 10 -51.35 1.30 70.55
C THR A 10 -52.63 0.74 71.17
N GLY A 11 -52.61 0.51 72.49
CA GLY A 11 -53.74 -0.04 73.22
C GLY A 11 -54.70 1.05 73.70
N GLY A 12 -55.84 1.23 73.04
CA GLY A 12 -56.93 2.10 73.52
C GLY A 12 -56.62 3.61 73.45
N ASN A 13 -57.32 4.42 74.26
CA ASN A 13 -57.35 5.88 74.16
C ASN A 13 -56.07 6.60 74.65
N ASN A 14 -54.97 5.86 74.85
CA ASN A 14 -53.67 6.40 75.24
C ASN A 14 -52.66 6.26 74.09
N PRO A 15 -52.31 7.34 73.38
CA PRO A 15 -51.38 7.30 72.25
C PRO A 15 -49.92 7.01 72.65
N ALA A 16 -49.61 6.96 73.95
CA ALA A 16 -48.28 6.65 74.46
C ALA A 16 -48.12 5.20 74.98
N ASP A 17 -49.19 4.38 74.99
CA ASP A 17 -49.11 2.97 75.41
C ASP A 17 -48.92 2.05 74.20
N PHE A 18 -47.64 1.83 73.84
CA PHE A 18 -47.24 0.97 72.74
C PHE A 18 -47.18 -0.50 73.18
N ARG A 19 -48.06 -1.34 72.63
CA ARG A 19 -48.11 -2.77 72.99
C ARG A 19 -47.20 -3.60 72.10
N ALA A 20 -45.99 -3.86 72.60
CA ALA A 20 -45.00 -4.71 71.94
C ALA A 20 -45.52 -6.13 71.63
N ALA A 21 -46.40 -6.68 72.48
CA ALA A 21 -46.98 -8.02 72.29
C ALA A 21 -47.91 -8.14 71.06
N THR A 22 -48.36 -7.01 70.51
CA THR A 22 -49.25 -6.94 69.33
C THR A 22 -48.62 -6.22 68.15
N SER A 23 -47.39 -5.70 68.29
CA SER A 23 -46.62 -5.15 67.18
C SER A 23 -45.98 -6.27 66.37
N THR A 24 -46.02 -6.16 65.05
CA THR A 24 -45.31 -7.11 64.18
C THR A 24 -44.10 -6.44 63.57
N LEU A 25 -42.93 -7.07 63.71
CA LEU A 25 -41.68 -6.62 63.11
C LEU A 25 -41.18 -7.74 62.20
N ARG A 26 -40.97 -7.41 60.92
CA ARG A 26 -40.40 -8.31 59.92
C ARG A 26 -39.07 -7.75 59.44
N LEU A 27 -38.03 -8.55 59.61
CA LEU A 27 -36.69 -8.29 59.10
C LEU A 27 -36.38 -9.32 58.01
N GLY A 28 -36.16 -8.86 56.78
CA GLY A 28 -35.77 -9.68 55.64
C GLY A 28 -34.34 -9.35 55.22
N VAL A 29 -33.51 -10.37 55.04
CA VAL A 29 -32.17 -10.25 54.47
C VAL A 29 -32.16 -11.01 53.15
N GLU A 30 -32.06 -10.26 52.05
CA GLU A 30 -31.94 -10.80 50.70
C GLU A 30 -30.45 -10.89 50.33
N VAL A 31 -29.92 -12.11 50.28
CA VAL A 31 -28.55 -12.41 49.85
C VAL A 31 -28.61 -13.02 48.47
N ASP A 32 -28.22 -12.24 47.46
CA ASP A 32 -28.08 -12.75 46.09
C ASP A 32 -26.73 -13.50 45.99
N ALA A 33 -26.78 -14.82 46.03
CA ALA A 33 -25.59 -15.65 45.93
C ALA A 33 -25.12 -15.71 44.46
N PRO A 34 -23.85 -15.41 44.15
CA PRO A 34 -23.34 -15.26 42.78
C PRO A 34 -23.10 -16.61 42.06
N LEU A 35 -24.01 -17.58 42.17
CA LEU A 35 -23.84 -18.92 41.61
C LEU A 35 -24.33 -19.06 40.15
N THR A 36 -24.95 -18.02 39.58
CA THR A 36 -25.54 -18.02 38.23
C THR A 36 -25.10 -16.84 37.35
N ARG A 37 -23.89 -16.30 37.57
CA ARG A 37 -23.29 -15.17 36.80
C ARG A 37 -22.92 -15.48 35.34
N LEU A 38 -23.69 -16.33 34.67
CA LEU A 38 -23.50 -16.65 33.25
C LEU A 38 -23.65 -15.40 32.37
N LEU A 39 -24.57 -14.49 32.72
CA LEU A 39 -24.76 -13.23 32.00
C LEU A 39 -23.55 -12.30 32.15
N GLU A 40 -22.99 -12.16 33.36
CA GLU A 40 -21.76 -11.39 33.60
C GLU A 40 -20.54 -12.00 32.88
N ARG A 41 -20.41 -13.34 32.90
CA ARG A 41 -19.34 -14.04 32.17
C ARG A 41 -19.46 -13.84 30.66
N ASN A 42 -20.67 -13.91 30.12
CA ASN A 42 -20.91 -13.69 28.69
C ASN A 42 -20.58 -12.25 28.31
N ALA A 43 -20.96 -11.27 29.14
CA ALA A 43 -20.59 -9.86 28.94
C ALA A 43 -19.06 -9.64 28.98
N TYR A 44 -18.35 -10.30 29.90
CA TYR A 44 -16.88 -10.25 29.94
C TYR A 44 -16.23 -10.94 28.73
N ARG A 45 -16.75 -12.08 28.29
CA ARG A 45 -16.27 -12.77 27.07
C ARG A 45 -16.51 -11.91 25.83
N GLU A 46 -17.65 -11.26 25.75
CA GLU A 46 -17.97 -10.34 24.67
C GLU A 46 -17.00 -9.16 24.65
N SER A 47 -16.71 -8.53 25.80
CA SER A 47 -15.75 -7.44 25.89
C SER A 47 -14.34 -7.88 25.50
N LEU A 48 -13.92 -9.08 25.91
CA LEU A 48 -12.63 -9.65 25.50
C LEU A 48 -12.58 -9.92 23.98
N VAL A 49 -13.62 -10.50 23.40
CA VAL A 49 -13.71 -10.74 21.95
C VAL A 49 -13.66 -9.42 21.19
N ASN A 50 -14.39 -8.40 21.67
CA ASN A 50 -14.39 -7.07 21.06
C ASN A 50 -13.02 -6.39 21.13
N PHE A 51 -12.33 -6.49 22.26
CA PHE A 51 -10.94 -6.04 22.40
C PHE A 51 -10.00 -6.79 21.42
N GLN A 52 -10.13 -8.11 21.29
CA GLN A 52 -9.31 -8.86 20.34
C GLN A 52 -9.64 -8.51 18.88
N ARG A 53 -10.90 -8.21 18.56
CA ARG A 53 -11.30 -7.70 17.23
C ARG A 53 -10.69 -6.33 16.95
N SER A 54 -10.76 -5.39 17.88
CA SER A 54 -10.17 -4.06 17.71
C SER A 54 -8.64 -4.13 17.58
N ARG A 55 -7.99 -4.97 18.39
CA ARG A 55 -6.54 -5.25 18.28
C ARG A 55 -6.16 -5.80 16.90
N ARG A 56 -6.90 -6.78 16.37
CA ARG A 56 -6.67 -7.27 15.00
C ARG A 56 -6.95 -6.21 13.94
N GLY A 57 -7.95 -5.36 14.16
CA GLY A 57 -8.23 -4.20 13.30
C GLY A 57 -7.04 -3.26 13.20
N LEU A 58 -6.41 -2.92 14.33
CA LEU A 58 -5.21 -2.08 14.38
C LEU A 58 -4.00 -2.74 13.67
N ILE A 59 -3.78 -4.04 13.86
CA ILE A 59 -2.69 -4.76 13.18
C ILE A 59 -2.89 -4.71 11.67
N ARG A 60 -4.12 -5.00 11.19
CA ARG A 60 -4.45 -4.95 9.76
C ARG A 60 -4.30 -3.55 9.17
N SER A 61 -4.72 -2.50 9.89
CA SER A 61 -4.56 -1.13 9.39
C SER A 61 -3.09 -0.72 9.28
N ARG A 62 -2.28 -1.09 10.28
CA ARG A 62 -0.82 -0.90 10.24
C ARG A 62 -0.20 -1.64 9.05
N ASP A 63 -0.55 -2.91 8.85
CA ASP A 63 -0.01 -3.70 7.74
C ASP A 63 -0.41 -3.15 6.37
N ALA A 64 -1.66 -2.70 6.22
CA ALA A 64 -2.13 -2.05 5.00
C ALA A 64 -1.36 -0.76 4.69
N LEU A 65 -1.04 0.05 5.71
CA LEU A 65 -0.19 1.24 5.54
C LEU A 65 1.23 0.87 5.08
N HIS A 66 1.86 -0.13 5.72
CA HIS A 66 3.20 -0.61 5.33
C HIS A 66 3.23 -1.17 3.91
N GLN A 67 2.21 -1.95 3.53
CA GLN A 67 2.06 -2.47 2.17
C GLN A 67 1.88 -1.35 1.15
N GLY A 68 1.02 -0.37 1.45
CA GLY A 68 0.80 0.80 0.59
C GLY A 68 2.08 1.63 0.39
N LEU A 69 2.86 1.85 1.46
CA LEU A 69 4.11 2.59 1.39
C LEU A 69 5.19 1.83 0.60
N ARG A 70 5.31 0.51 0.78
CA ARG A 70 6.22 -0.32 -0.03
C ARG A 70 5.84 -0.31 -1.51
N GLN A 71 4.54 -0.37 -1.81
CA GLN A 71 4.06 -0.30 -3.18
C GLN A 71 4.40 1.06 -3.80
N LEU A 72 4.18 2.15 -3.06
CA LEU A 72 4.52 3.50 -3.52
C LEU A 72 6.01 3.66 -3.82
N VAL A 73 6.91 3.14 -2.97
CA VAL A 73 8.36 3.17 -3.22
C VAL A 73 8.71 2.38 -4.48
N ARG A 74 8.18 1.17 -4.66
CA ARG A 74 8.41 0.37 -5.88
C ARG A 74 7.88 1.07 -7.14
N ASP A 75 6.76 1.76 -7.03
CA ASP A 75 6.19 2.52 -8.14
C ASP A 75 7.10 3.72 -8.50
N ILE A 76 7.71 4.38 -7.51
CA ILE A 76 8.72 5.43 -7.73
C ILE A 76 9.96 4.87 -8.45
N ASP A 77 10.50 3.73 -8.00
CA ASP A 77 11.65 3.08 -8.64
C ASP A 77 11.34 2.70 -10.09
N ARG A 78 10.13 2.18 -10.33
CA ARG A 78 9.65 1.87 -11.69
C ARG A 78 9.56 3.14 -12.55
N LEU A 79 9.02 4.23 -12.00
CA LEU A 79 8.90 5.50 -12.71
C LEU A 79 10.27 6.11 -13.03
N GLN A 80 11.26 5.95 -12.16
CA GLN A 80 12.64 6.35 -12.42
C GLN A 80 13.24 5.60 -13.61
N LEU A 81 13.07 4.28 -13.66
CA LEU A 81 13.51 3.48 -14.81
C LEU A 81 12.79 3.91 -16.09
N LEU A 82 11.47 4.13 -16.00
CA LEU A 82 10.69 4.59 -17.15
C LEU A 82 11.16 5.95 -17.64
N LEU A 83 11.50 6.87 -16.73
CA LEU A 83 12.03 8.19 -17.08
C LEU A 83 13.33 8.08 -17.89
N GLU A 84 14.24 7.19 -17.48
CA GLU A 84 15.49 6.96 -18.22
C GLU A 84 15.22 6.37 -19.62
N ILE A 85 14.26 5.44 -19.74
CA ILE A 85 13.83 4.91 -21.05
C ILE A 85 13.26 6.02 -21.92
N GLN A 86 12.39 6.89 -21.38
CA GLN A 86 11.82 7.99 -22.14
C GLN A 86 12.87 9.02 -22.54
N ARG A 87 13.87 9.27 -21.69
CA ARG A 87 15.00 10.14 -22.01
C ARG A 87 15.79 9.59 -23.20
N GLN A 88 16.02 8.29 -23.24
CA GLN A 88 16.67 7.63 -24.38
C GLN A 88 15.81 7.69 -25.65
N ALA A 89 14.48 7.51 -25.53
CA ALA A 89 13.56 7.62 -26.65
C ALA A 89 13.60 9.01 -27.30
N VAL A 90 13.65 10.09 -26.50
CA VAL A 90 13.81 11.46 -27.02
C VAL A 90 15.12 11.60 -27.80
N ALA A 91 16.23 11.08 -27.28
CA ALA A 91 17.52 11.13 -27.98
C ALA A 91 17.50 10.36 -29.31
N ILE A 92 16.81 9.21 -29.36
CA ILE A 92 16.60 8.45 -30.61
C ILE A 92 15.74 9.25 -31.58
N GLY A 93 14.66 9.88 -31.12
CA GLY A 93 13.79 10.71 -31.95
C GLY A 93 14.53 11.88 -32.60
N ILE A 94 15.45 12.53 -31.88
CA ILE A 94 16.33 13.58 -32.43
C ILE A 94 17.22 13.01 -33.55
N ARG A 95 17.88 11.87 -33.32
CA ARG A 95 18.73 11.24 -34.35
C ARG A 95 17.95 10.83 -35.60
N GLN A 96 16.72 10.34 -35.44
CA GLN A 96 15.85 10.01 -36.57
C GLN A 96 15.47 11.26 -37.38
N LEU A 97 15.21 12.38 -36.71
CA LEU A 97 14.97 13.66 -37.37
C LEU A 97 16.19 14.11 -38.18
N ASP A 98 17.38 14.00 -37.60
CA ASP A 98 18.64 14.36 -38.28
C ASP A 98 18.88 13.48 -39.51
N MET A 99 18.69 12.15 -39.38
CA MET A 99 18.79 11.22 -40.51
C MET A 99 17.79 11.57 -41.63
N ASN A 100 16.53 11.84 -41.28
CA ASN A 100 15.51 12.20 -42.26
C ASN A 100 15.85 13.52 -42.96
N ARG A 101 16.43 14.47 -42.23
CA ARG A 101 16.92 15.74 -42.79
C ARG A 101 18.09 15.50 -43.75
N GLU A 102 19.05 14.66 -43.39
CA GLU A 102 20.17 14.30 -44.27
C GLU A 102 19.68 13.64 -45.56
N THR A 103 18.71 12.72 -45.48
CA THR A 103 18.12 12.08 -46.67
C THR A 103 17.39 13.07 -47.58
N LEU A 104 16.87 14.18 -47.04
CA LEU A 104 16.23 15.24 -47.82
C LEU A 104 17.24 16.07 -48.61
N TYR A 105 18.43 16.28 -48.05
CA TYR A 105 19.51 17.02 -48.70
C TYR A 105 20.49 16.14 -49.48
N ALA A 106 20.31 14.82 -49.46
CA ALA A 106 21.16 13.89 -50.18
C ALA A 106 21.05 14.12 -51.71
N PRO A 107 22.18 14.26 -52.43
CA PRO A 107 22.17 14.39 -53.88
C PRO A 107 21.54 13.16 -54.55
N VAL A 108 20.67 13.37 -55.54
CA VAL A 108 20.16 12.26 -56.35
C VAL A 108 21.25 11.77 -57.30
N PRO A 109 21.51 10.45 -57.37
CA PRO A 109 22.49 9.89 -58.29
C PRO A 109 22.16 10.26 -59.75
N PRO A 110 23.16 10.55 -60.60
CA PRO A 110 22.91 10.77 -62.02
C PRO A 110 22.30 9.50 -62.64
N ALA A 111 21.29 9.68 -63.50
CA ALA A 111 20.69 8.58 -64.24
C ALA A 111 21.73 7.88 -65.11
N GLN A 112 21.76 6.54 -65.10
CA GLN A 112 22.59 5.78 -66.05
C GLN A 112 22.04 5.97 -67.48
N PRO A 113 22.90 6.01 -68.52
CA PRO A 113 22.45 6.20 -69.90
C PRO A 113 21.40 5.15 -70.29
N GLY A 114 20.19 5.58 -70.63
CA GLY A 114 19.07 4.71 -71.00
C GLY A 114 18.08 4.38 -69.88
N GLN A 115 18.30 4.83 -68.63
CA GLN A 115 17.33 4.69 -67.53
C GLN A 115 16.55 5.98 -67.27
N ALA A 116 15.31 5.83 -66.79
CA ALA A 116 14.52 6.96 -66.30
C ALA A 116 15.26 7.65 -65.15
N PRO A 117 15.18 8.99 -65.03
CA PRO A 117 15.81 9.71 -63.93
C PRO A 117 15.34 9.16 -62.59
N PRO A 118 16.23 8.88 -61.63
CA PRO A 118 15.82 8.52 -60.28
C PRO A 118 14.91 9.61 -59.71
N SER A 119 13.72 9.22 -59.24
CA SER A 119 12.74 10.15 -58.69
C SER A 119 13.24 10.68 -57.34
N PHE A 120 13.40 12.01 -57.26
CA PHE A 120 13.56 12.72 -55.99
C PHE A 120 12.27 12.53 -55.15
N GLY A 121 12.41 12.00 -53.94
CA GLY A 121 11.74 12.62 -52.79
C GLY A 121 10.24 12.41 -52.56
N GLY A 122 9.55 11.49 -53.24
CA GLY A 122 8.09 11.29 -53.02
C GLY A 122 7.68 10.95 -51.58
N ASN A 123 8.60 10.37 -50.81
CA ASN A 123 8.41 9.92 -49.42
C ASN A 123 9.28 10.69 -48.40
N THR A 124 10.29 11.46 -48.82
CA THR A 124 11.24 12.10 -47.89
C THR A 124 10.60 13.20 -47.03
N THR A 125 9.72 14.01 -47.61
CA THR A 125 8.95 15.02 -46.85
C THR A 125 8.00 14.37 -45.84
N ARG A 126 7.41 13.21 -46.20
CA ARG A 126 6.56 12.44 -45.28
C ARG A 126 7.38 11.88 -44.11
N ASN A 127 8.54 11.29 -44.41
CA ASN A 127 9.46 10.77 -43.39
C ASN A 127 9.89 11.88 -42.40
N LEU A 128 10.13 13.10 -42.87
CA LEU A 128 10.43 14.24 -42.00
C LEU A 128 9.27 14.58 -41.07
N ILE A 129 8.04 14.65 -41.58
CA ILE A 129 6.84 14.93 -40.79
C ILE A 129 6.62 13.82 -39.75
N ASP A 130 6.81 12.56 -40.13
CA ASP A 130 6.68 11.42 -39.22
C ASP A 130 7.78 11.43 -38.15
N GLY A 131 9.00 11.83 -38.49
CA GLY A 131 10.09 12.07 -37.53
C GLY A 131 9.76 13.17 -36.52
N LEU A 132 9.22 14.31 -36.98
CA LEU A 132 8.78 15.40 -36.10
C LEU A 132 7.65 14.97 -35.16
N ARG A 133 6.68 14.20 -35.66
CA ARG A 133 5.58 13.63 -34.85
C ARG A 133 6.10 12.66 -33.79
N SER A 134 7.04 11.79 -34.16
CA SER A 134 7.69 10.84 -33.25
C SER A 134 8.46 11.55 -32.13
N LEU A 135 9.21 12.61 -32.47
CA LEU A 135 9.93 13.43 -31.49
C LEU A 135 8.97 14.13 -30.52
N LEU A 136 7.91 14.76 -31.02
CA LEU A 136 6.91 15.41 -30.17
C LEU A 136 6.22 14.39 -29.24
N SER A 137 5.86 13.21 -29.77
CA SER A 137 5.28 12.13 -28.99
C SER A 137 6.23 11.67 -27.87
N SER A 138 7.52 11.49 -28.17
CA SER A 138 8.55 11.11 -27.20
C SER A 138 8.74 12.18 -26.12
N GLN A 139 8.73 13.46 -26.47
CA GLN A 139 8.80 14.57 -25.53
C GLN A 139 7.58 14.59 -24.59
N ASN A 140 6.37 14.44 -25.14
CA ASN A 140 5.15 14.39 -24.34
C ASN A 140 5.17 13.21 -23.38
N GLN A 141 5.64 12.04 -23.82
CA GLN A 141 5.72 10.86 -22.98
C GLN A 141 6.78 10.98 -21.88
N PHE A 142 7.91 11.62 -22.17
CA PHE A 142 8.90 12.00 -21.17
C PHE A 142 8.30 12.94 -20.12
N MET A 143 7.64 14.02 -20.53
CA MET A 143 7.04 14.99 -19.61
C MET A 143 5.96 14.35 -18.72
N ASN A 144 5.08 13.52 -19.30
CA ASN A 144 4.05 12.80 -18.53
C ASN A 144 4.65 11.83 -17.52
N THR A 145 5.72 11.13 -17.90
CA THR A 145 6.45 10.24 -16.99
C THR A 145 7.11 11.02 -15.87
N TRP A 146 7.73 12.16 -16.19
CA TRP A 146 8.35 13.05 -15.21
C TRP A 146 7.32 13.60 -14.20
N PHE A 147 6.16 14.06 -14.65
CA PHE A 147 5.09 14.51 -13.75
C PHE A 147 4.61 13.39 -12.83
N SER A 148 4.45 12.17 -13.38
CA SER A 148 4.03 11.00 -12.60
C SER A 148 5.05 10.65 -11.52
N TYR A 149 6.34 10.65 -11.87
CA TYR A 149 7.44 10.44 -10.94
C TYR A 149 7.46 11.49 -9.82
N TYR A 150 7.34 12.77 -10.20
CA TYR A 150 7.32 13.88 -9.25
C TYR A 150 6.12 13.83 -8.30
N ALA A 151 4.92 13.55 -8.82
CA ALA A 151 3.71 13.38 -8.02
C ALA A 151 3.82 12.19 -7.05
N ALA A 152 4.43 11.08 -7.46
CA ALA A 152 4.67 9.93 -6.59
C ALA A 152 5.62 10.27 -5.43
N ARG A 153 6.67 11.06 -5.69
CA ARG A 153 7.59 11.56 -4.65
C ARG A 153 6.93 12.55 -3.69
N MET A 154 6.11 13.46 -4.19
CA MET A 154 5.28 14.31 -3.33
C MET A 154 4.38 13.47 -2.43
N ARG A 155 3.71 12.46 -3.00
CA ARG A 155 2.86 11.55 -2.22
C ARG A 155 3.65 10.85 -1.14
N LEU A 156 4.85 10.35 -1.44
CA LEU A 156 5.72 9.70 -0.46
C LEU A 156 6.09 10.68 0.67
N ALA A 157 6.50 11.90 0.35
CA ALA A 157 6.81 12.92 1.35
C ALA A 157 5.61 13.24 2.25
N ARG A 158 4.39 13.24 1.69
CA ARG A 158 3.14 13.41 2.44
C ARG A 158 2.85 12.23 3.36
N GLU A 159 2.93 10.99 2.85
CA GLU A 159 2.68 9.78 3.65
C GLU A 159 3.72 9.61 4.78
N LEU A 160 4.96 10.05 4.56
CA LEU A 160 6.02 10.08 5.58
C LEU A 160 5.90 11.27 6.56
N GLY A 161 5.01 12.23 6.30
CA GLY A 161 4.84 13.42 7.14
C GLY A 161 6.01 14.41 7.08
N ILE A 162 6.90 14.28 6.11
CA ILE A 162 8.09 15.15 5.93
C ILE A 162 7.88 16.25 4.89
N MET A 163 6.67 16.33 4.30
CA MET A 163 6.32 17.32 3.30
C MET A 163 6.41 18.74 3.87
N LYS A 164 7.28 19.55 3.27
CA LYS A 164 7.35 20.99 3.52
C LYS A 164 6.77 21.75 2.34
N LEU A 165 5.98 22.77 2.64
CA LEU A 165 5.38 23.65 1.65
C LEU A 165 5.97 25.05 1.79
N ASP A 166 6.23 25.68 0.66
CA ASP A 166 6.55 27.10 0.52
C ASP A 166 5.33 27.96 0.94
N PRO A 167 5.46 29.26 1.29
CA PRO A 167 4.30 30.12 1.59
C PRO A 167 3.29 30.21 0.44
N HIS A 168 3.70 29.87 -0.78
CA HIS A 168 2.84 29.76 -1.96
C HIS A 168 2.18 28.38 -2.13
N GLY A 169 2.29 27.48 -1.14
CA GLY A 169 1.69 26.14 -1.17
C GLY A 169 2.38 25.13 -2.09
N ARG A 170 3.59 25.45 -2.58
CA ARG A 170 4.37 24.55 -3.45
C ARG A 170 5.25 23.62 -2.62
N TRP A 171 5.37 22.37 -3.03
CA TRP A 171 6.25 21.41 -2.36
C TRP A 171 7.71 21.84 -2.48
N ILE A 172 8.41 21.91 -1.35
CA ILE A 172 9.86 22.10 -1.30
C ILE A 172 10.49 20.72 -1.26
N GLU A 173 11.12 20.34 -2.37
CA GLU A 173 11.87 19.10 -2.44
C GLU A 173 13.11 19.21 -1.56
N GLN A 174 13.08 18.55 -0.40
CA GLN A 174 14.25 18.40 0.44
C GLN A 174 15.04 17.21 -0.10
N SER A 175 16.16 17.47 -0.79
CA SER A 175 17.12 16.41 -1.13
C SER A 175 17.52 15.76 0.20
N THR A 176 17.10 14.52 0.43
CA THR A 176 17.63 13.75 1.55
C THR A 176 19.09 13.55 1.21
N GLY A 177 19.98 14.24 1.91
CA GLY A 177 21.39 14.34 1.55
C GLY A 177 22.05 12.96 1.55
N ASP A 178 22.12 12.36 0.38
CA ASP A 178 23.17 11.43 -0.02
C ASP A 178 23.56 11.83 -1.45
N GLY A 179 24.83 12.15 -1.61
CA GLY A 179 25.33 13.12 -2.60
C GLY A 179 25.46 12.65 -4.04
N ASP A 180 24.63 11.73 -4.53
CA ASP A 180 24.82 11.12 -5.85
C ASP A 180 23.60 11.30 -6.77
N ASP A 181 23.75 12.19 -7.75
CA ASP A 181 23.15 12.11 -9.08
C ASP A 181 21.62 11.95 -9.24
N ASP A 182 20.82 12.68 -8.47
CA ASP A 182 19.41 12.84 -8.79
C ASP A 182 19.23 13.82 -9.96
N GLY A 183 18.97 13.29 -11.15
CA GLY A 183 18.57 14.03 -12.35
C GLY A 183 17.33 14.93 -12.19
N ALA A 184 16.71 14.95 -11.00
CA ALA A 184 15.66 15.89 -10.59
C ALA A 184 16.19 17.30 -10.27
N ALA A 185 17.47 17.46 -9.93
CA ALA A 185 18.08 18.78 -9.69
C ALA A 185 18.24 19.63 -10.98
N ALA A 186 17.95 19.06 -12.15
CA ALA A 186 18.14 19.70 -13.46
C ALA A 186 17.18 20.88 -13.77
N PHE A 187 16.24 21.22 -12.88
CA PHE A 187 15.28 22.29 -13.13
C PHE A 187 15.63 23.66 -12.52
N SER A 188 16.58 23.75 -11.57
CA SER A 188 17.02 25.06 -11.04
C SER A 188 18.10 25.73 -11.92
N LYS A 189 18.81 24.93 -12.72
CA LYS A 189 19.80 25.38 -13.70
C LYS A 189 19.44 24.70 -15.01
N GLY A 190 18.91 25.48 -15.96
CA GLY A 190 18.28 25.02 -17.18
C GLY A 190 18.95 23.81 -17.85
N TRP A 191 18.11 22.97 -18.47
CA TRP A 191 18.46 21.76 -19.20
C TRP A 191 19.75 21.93 -20.02
N ARG A 192 20.80 21.20 -19.63
CA ARG A 192 22.01 21.01 -20.44
C ARG A 192 21.98 19.59 -20.98
N PRO A 193 22.08 19.37 -22.29
CA PRO A 193 22.30 18.02 -22.81
C PRO A 193 23.65 17.55 -22.27
N THR A 194 23.65 16.60 -21.34
CA THR A 194 24.88 15.91 -20.95
C THR A 194 25.32 15.07 -22.14
N ALA A 195 26.20 15.66 -22.94
CA ALA A 195 26.97 14.95 -23.94
C ALA A 195 27.69 13.78 -23.26
N SER A 196 27.47 12.58 -23.81
CA SER A 196 28.36 11.42 -23.70
C SER A 196 28.96 11.14 -22.32
N VAL A 197 28.19 10.50 -21.44
CA VAL A 197 28.82 9.61 -20.46
C VAL A 197 29.10 8.30 -21.19
N ILE A 198 30.29 8.20 -21.78
CA ILE A 198 30.89 6.91 -22.08
C ILE A 198 31.09 6.23 -20.72
N ARG A 199 30.25 5.26 -20.39
CA ARG A 199 30.51 4.40 -19.25
C ARG A 199 31.62 3.43 -19.65
N SER A 200 32.85 3.71 -19.23
CA SER A 200 33.96 2.76 -19.28
C SER A 200 33.55 1.44 -18.60
N PRO A 201 33.84 0.27 -19.19
CA PRO A 201 33.43 -1.01 -18.62
C PRO A 201 34.50 -1.48 -17.63
N ALA A 202 34.52 -0.96 -16.41
CA ALA A 202 35.28 -1.57 -15.32
C ALA A 202 34.82 -1.02 -13.97
N GLY A 203 34.07 -1.84 -13.23
CA GLY A 203 33.61 -1.49 -11.90
C GLY A 203 32.41 -2.32 -11.51
N ILE A 204 32.66 -3.57 -11.14
CA ILE A 204 31.69 -4.52 -10.59
C ILE A 204 30.90 -3.81 -9.48
N SER A 205 29.62 -3.53 -9.73
CA SER A 205 28.70 -3.04 -8.70
C SER A 205 28.47 -4.17 -7.69
N LYS A 206 29.10 -4.04 -6.52
CA LYS A 206 29.02 -4.98 -5.40
C LYS A 206 27.71 -4.78 -4.64
N TRP A 207 26.57 -5.03 -5.29
CA TRP A 207 25.28 -5.22 -4.60
C TRP A 207 24.52 -6.38 -5.25
N ARG A 208 25.16 -7.55 -5.20
CA ARG A 208 24.49 -8.84 -5.33
C ARG A 208 24.83 -9.65 -4.08
N THR A 209 24.07 -9.43 -3.02
CA THR A 209 23.92 -10.46 -1.98
C THR A 209 22.57 -11.10 -2.23
N ALA A 210 22.59 -12.16 -3.02
CA ALA A 210 21.50 -13.11 -3.04
C ALA A 210 21.35 -13.65 -1.61
N ILE A 211 20.23 -13.38 -0.96
CA ILE A 211 19.84 -14.11 0.24
C ILE A 211 19.58 -15.55 -0.23
N PRO A 212 20.29 -16.57 0.27
CA PRO A 212 19.89 -17.95 0.03
C PRO A 212 18.49 -18.14 0.65
N GLN A 213 17.49 -18.37 -0.20
CA GLN A 213 16.18 -18.83 0.24
C GLN A 213 16.41 -20.16 0.97
N GLN A 214 16.28 -20.16 2.30
CA GLN A 214 16.28 -21.42 3.04
C GLN A 214 15.07 -22.24 2.59
N PRO A 215 15.24 -23.54 2.30
CA PRO A 215 14.12 -24.40 1.96
C PRO A 215 13.13 -24.41 3.14
N VAL A 216 11.87 -24.17 2.81
CA VAL A 216 10.77 -24.29 3.77
C VAL A 216 10.67 -25.78 4.12
N ASP A 217 11.08 -26.14 5.34
CA ASP A 217 10.81 -27.46 5.89
C ASP A 217 9.29 -27.69 5.86
N SER A 218 8.88 -28.54 4.94
CA SER A 218 7.57 -29.16 4.99
C SER A 218 7.63 -30.32 5.98
N TYR A 219 6.47 -30.73 6.48
CA TYR A 219 6.21 -31.89 7.35
C TYR A 219 6.36 -31.67 8.87
N ARG A 220 5.29 -31.19 9.50
CA ARG A 220 4.76 -31.87 10.69
C ARG A 220 3.28 -32.16 10.46
N GLN A 221 3.02 -33.35 9.93
CA GLN A 221 1.72 -33.99 10.02
C GLN A 221 1.46 -34.27 11.50
N GLU A 222 0.62 -33.47 12.14
CA GLU A 222 -0.02 -33.91 13.38
C GLU A 222 -0.91 -35.10 13.03
N ARG A 223 -0.50 -36.28 13.53
CA ARG A 223 -1.27 -37.50 13.43
C ARG A 223 -2.61 -37.27 14.10
N GLN A 224 -3.67 -37.34 13.31
CA GLN A 224 -4.98 -37.75 13.80
C GLN A 224 -4.82 -39.18 14.32
N THR A 225 -4.76 -39.35 15.63
CA THR A 225 -5.01 -40.65 16.25
C THR A 225 -6.52 -40.76 16.43
N THR A 226 -7.12 -41.54 15.53
CA THR A 226 -8.39 -42.21 15.69
C THR A 226 -8.47 -42.86 17.08
N GLY A 227 -9.38 -42.38 17.93
CA GLY A 227 -9.93 -43.14 19.04
C GLY A 227 -11.15 -43.87 18.53
N ASP A 228 -10.97 -45.16 18.26
CA ASP A 228 -11.98 -46.10 17.80
C ASP A 228 -12.60 -46.76 19.03
N GLU A 229 -13.68 -46.20 19.57
CA GLU A 229 -14.60 -46.89 20.48
C GLU A 229 -16.01 -46.41 20.14
N ASP A 230 -16.70 -47.17 19.29
CA ASP A 230 -18.14 -47.51 19.40
C ASP A 230 -18.71 -47.93 18.05
N ALA A 231 -18.42 -49.17 17.65
CA ALA A 231 -19.19 -49.87 16.63
C ALA A 231 -19.34 -51.35 17.00
N VAL A 232 -20.09 -51.62 18.07
CA VAL A 232 -20.56 -52.97 18.38
C VAL A 232 -21.55 -53.40 17.29
N GLY A 233 -21.12 -54.37 16.50
CA GLY A 233 -21.83 -54.95 15.38
C GLY A 233 -23.17 -55.59 15.78
N ARG A 234 -24.18 -55.30 14.97
CA ARG A 234 -25.42 -56.10 14.88
C ARG A 234 -25.11 -57.43 14.17
N PRO A 235 -25.48 -58.59 14.72
CA PRO A 235 -25.47 -59.83 13.94
C PRO A 235 -26.79 -59.99 13.18
N ARG A 236 -26.70 -60.27 11.89
CA ARG A 236 -27.77 -60.88 11.09
C ARG A 236 -27.76 -62.40 11.31
N GLY A 237 -28.92 -62.98 11.59
CA GLY A 237 -29.10 -64.43 11.50
C GLY A 237 -30.47 -64.97 11.96
N ARG A 238 -31.36 -65.21 11.00
CA ARG A 238 -32.42 -66.25 10.92
C ARG A 238 -33.35 -66.50 12.12
N LYS A 239 -34.64 -66.19 11.98
CA LYS A 239 -35.72 -67.08 11.49
C LYS A 239 -36.93 -66.23 11.14
#